data_AF-A0A7J9BZU1-F1
#
_entry.id   AF-A0A7J9BZU1-F1
#
_cell.length_a   1.000
_cell.length_b   1.000
_cell.length_c   1.000
_cell.angle_alpha   90.00
_cell.angle_beta   90.00
_cell.angle_gamma   90.00
#
_symmetry.space_group_name_H-M   'P 1'
#
loop_
_entity.id
_entity.type
_entity.pdbx_description
1 polymer ?
#
loop_
_entity_poly.entity_id
_entity_poly.type
_entity_poly.pdbx_seq_one_letter_code
_entity_poly.pdbx_strand_id
1 'polypeptide(L)' 'MMLSHVLHMFVYANVYKCKKGSPTFSFLHLGYEIYRRVLCYCSGEGVGLDMRKALSRDVEKKSIIPLKRPVTPDELECD' A
#
# COMPACT_ATOMS: atom_id res chain seq x y z
N MET A 1 14.13 -17.72 3.41
CA MET A 1 13.54 -16.41 3.75
C MET A 1 13.72 -15.42 2.58
N MET A 2 13.39 -15.85 1.35
CA MET A 2 13.51 -15.09 0.09
C MET A 2 12.30 -15.47 -0.81
N LEU A 3 11.10 -15.53 -0.23
CA LEU A 3 9.88 -15.83 -1.00
C LEU A 3 8.85 -14.71 -0.88
N SER A 4 8.80 -13.96 0.23
CA SER A 4 7.88 -12.83 0.42
C SER A 4 8.29 -11.60 -0.41
N HIS A 5 9.55 -11.17 -0.34
CA HIS A 5 10.03 -9.94 -0.99
C HIS A 5 9.95 -9.95 -2.52
N VAL A 6 10.17 -11.11 -3.17
CA VAL A 6 10.09 -11.23 -4.64
C VAL A 6 8.65 -11.47 -5.12
N LEU A 7 7.80 -12.10 -4.29
CA LEU A 7 6.43 -12.44 -4.68
C LEU A 7 5.51 -11.23 -4.80
N HIS A 8 5.74 -10.16 -4.01
CA HIS A 8 4.95 -8.93 -4.09
C HIS A 8 4.86 -8.40 -5.52
N MET A 9 5.98 -8.24 -6.22
CA MET A 9 6.01 -7.59 -7.53
C MET A 9 5.20 -8.33 -8.62
N PHE A 10 4.96 -9.63 -8.48
CA PHE A 10 4.19 -10.40 -9.46
C PHE A 10 2.72 -10.57 -9.09
N VAL A 11 2.35 -10.22 -7.86
CA VAL A 11 0.99 -10.42 -7.33
C VAL A 11 0.26 -9.08 -7.21
N TYR A 12 0.93 -8.03 -6.73
CA TYR A 12 0.37 -6.70 -6.64
C TYR A 12 1.44 -5.61 -6.75
N ALA A 13 1.05 -4.42 -7.23
CA ALA A 13 1.91 -3.24 -7.21
C ALA A 13 1.52 -2.35 -6.03
N ASN A 14 2.48 -1.82 -5.28
CA ASN A 14 2.24 -0.89 -4.18
C ASN A 14 2.81 0.51 -4.46
N VAL A 15 2.15 1.53 -3.92
CA VAL A 15 2.56 2.93 -3.98
C VAL A 15 2.30 3.56 -2.61
N TYR A 16 3.34 4.15 -2.03
CA TYR A 16 3.23 4.93 -0.81
C TYR A 16 3.07 6.41 -1.13
N LYS A 17 2.08 7.06 -0.52
CA LYS A 17 1.79 8.47 -0.80
C LYS A 17 1.31 9.23 0.41
N CYS A 18 1.70 10.48 0.51
CA CYS A 18 1.17 11.39 1.51
C CYS A 18 -0.29 11.75 1.29
N LYS A 19 -1.09 11.67 2.37
CA LYS A 19 -2.49 12.11 2.35
C LYS A 19 -2.60 13.63 2.14
N LYS A 20 -1.60 14.43 2.51
CA LYS A 20 -1.63 15.89 2.34
C LYS A 20 -1.52 16.28 0.85
N GLY A 21 -2.62 16.80 0.29
CA GLY A 21 -2.59 17.68 -0.89
C GLY A 21 -2.60 17.05 -2.28
N SER A 22 -2.92 15.75 -2.45
CA SER A 22 -2.93 15.11 -3.77
C SER A 22 -4.25 14.39 -4.06
N PRO A 23 -4.72 14.37 -5.32
CA PRO A 23 -5.93 13.64 -5.68
C PRO A 23 -5.68 12.12 -5.61
N THR A 24 -6.04 11.50 -4.47
CA THR A 24 -6.13 10.03 -4.33
C THR A 24 -6.99 9.41 -5.45
N PHE A 25 -7.94 10.20 -5.97
CA PHE A 25 -8.80 9.85 -7.08
C PHE A 25 -8.06 9.37 -8.34
N SER A 26 -6.91 9.97 -8.68
CA SER A 26 -6.16 9.57 -9.88
C SER A 26 -5.72 8.10 -9.79
N PHE A 27 -5.17 7.67 -8.65
CA PHE A 27 -4.74 6.29 -8.46
C PHE A 27 -5.91 5.31 -8.34
N LEU A 28 -7.02 5.75 -7.74
CA LEU A 28 -8.27 4.97 -7.70
C LEU A 28 -8.76 4.65 -9.12
N HIS A 29 -8.71 5.62 -10.03
CA HIS A 29 -9.07 5.42 -11.44
C HIS A 29 -8.10 4.47 -12.16
N LEU A 30 -6.82 4.42 -11.77
CA LEU A 30 -5.86 3.43 -12.28
C LEU A 30 -6.03 2.01 -11.68
N GLY A 31 -7.04 1.81 -10.80
CA GLY A 31 -7.33 0.53 -10.16
C GLY A 31 -6.49 0.23 -8.92
N TYR A 32 -5.94 1.26 -8.28
CA TYR A 32 -5.32 1.11 -6.96
C TYR A 32 -6.36 1.30 -5.85
N GLU A 33 -6.26 0.51 -4.80
CA GLU A 33 -7.11 0.59 -3.61
C GLU A 33 -6.26 0.91 -2.38
N ILE A 34 -6.85 1.57 -1.39
CA ILE A 34 -6.15 1.89 -0.14
C ILE A 34 -6.04 0.61 0.68
N TYR A 35 -4.82 0.07 0.80
CA TYR A 35 -4.56 -1.13 1.59
C TYR A 35 -4.44 -0.78 3.08
N ARG A 36 -3.66 0.24 3.43
CA ARG A 36 -3.51 0.68 4.83
C ARG A 36 -3.09 2.14 4.96
N ARG A 37 -3.20 2.64 6.19
CA ARG A 37 -2.69 3.96 6.60
C ARG A 37 -1.38 3.77 7.34
N VAL A 38 -0.37 4.52 6.95
CA VAL A 38 0.95 4.56 7.59
C VAL A 38 1.04 5.87 8.36
N LEU A 39 1.01 5.81 9.68
CA LEU A 39 1.18 7.00 10.52
C LEU A 39 2.60 7.54 10.38
N CYS A 40 2.83 8.85 10.56
CA CYS A 40 4.18 9.42 10.59
C CYS A 40 5.00 9.30 9.26
N TYR A 41 4.43 8.74 8.19
CA TYR A 41 5.13 8.51 6.92
C TYR A 41 5.54 9.81 6.20
N CYS A 42 4.76 10.88 6.36
CA CYS A 42 4.99 12.13 5.65
C CYS A 42 5.67 13.15 6.54
N SER A 43 6.97 13.33 6.33
CA SER A 43 7.82 14.27 7.07
C SER A 43 7.66 14.14 8.59
N GLY A 44 7.46 12.92 9.09
CA GLY A 44 7.36 12.64 10.53
C GLY A 44 6.07 13.08 11.22
N GLU A 45 5.06 13.58 10.50
CA GLU A 45 3.83 14.09 11.14
C GLU A 45 2.55 13.75 10.36
N GLY A 46 2.67 13.48 9.05
CA GLY A 46 1.52 13.19 8.21
C GLY A 46 1.20 11.70 8.08
N VAL A 47 -0.06 11.41 7.76
CA VAL A 47 -0.52 10.06 7.41
C VAL A 47 -0.16 9.76 5.96
N GLY A 48 0.64 8.71 5.76
CA GLY A 48 0.84 8.04 4.48
C GLY A 48 -0.29 7.06 4.17
N LEU A 49 -0.52 6.86 2.88
CA LEU A 49 -1.42 5.87 2.31
C LEU A 49 -0.55 4.87 1.56
N ASP A 50 -0.68 3.60 1.93
CA ASP A 50 -0.16 2.49 1.15
C ASP A 50 -1.29 2.01 0.24
N MET A 51 -1.13 2.26 -1.06
CA MET A 51 -2.11 1.93 -2.08
C MET A 51 -1.63 0.72 -2.87
N ARG A 52 -2.50 -0.26 -3.12
CA ARG A 52 -2.15 -1.49 -3.84
C ARG A 52 -3.06 -1.71 -5.03
N LYS A 53 -2.49 -2.28 -6.09
CA LYS A 53 -3.19 -2.74 -7.28
C LYS A 53 -2.93 -4.23 -7.49
N ALA A 54 -3.98 -5.03 -7.51
CA ALA A 54 -3.89 -6.44 -7.85
C ALA A 54 -3.41 -6.57 -9.30
N LEU A 55 -2.39 -7.40 -9.52
CA LEU A 55 -1.93 -7.79 -10.85
C LEU A 55 -2.69 -9.04 -11.30
N SER A 56 -2.53 -9.43 -12.57
CA SER A 56 -3.25 -10.54 -13.19
C SER A 56 -3.15 -11.87 -12.45
N ARG A 57 -2.14 -12.04 -11.58
CA ARG A 57 -1.94 -13.24 -10.77
C ARG A 57 -2.79 -13.27 -9.50
N ASP A 58 -3.18 -12.13 -8.96
CA ASP A 58 -4.06 -12.01 -7.78
C ASP A 58 -5.53 -11.97 -8.21
N VAL A 59 -5.98 -13.04 -8.89
CA VAL A 59 -7.35 -13.15 -9.43
C VAL A 59 -8.40 -12.95 -8.35
N GLU A 60 -8.13 -13.45 -7.14
CA GLU A 60 -9.02 -13.34 -5.98
C GLU A 60 -8.85 -12.03 -5.20
N LYS A 61 -7.95 -11.13 -5.64
CA LYS A 61 -7.68 -9.83 -5.00
C LYS A 61 -7.30 -9.91 -3.51
N LYS A 62 -6.75 -11.06 -3.08
CA LYS A 62 -6.50 -11.34 -1.66
C LYS A 62 -5.40 -10.48 -1.08
N SER A 63 -4.45 -10.01 -1.89
CA SER A 63 -3.30 -9.24 -1.40
C SER A 63 -3.48 -7.72 -1.47
N ILE A 64 -4.66 -7.27 -1.91
CA ILE A 64 -5.10 -5.87 -1.79
C ILE A 64 -6.21 -5.65 -0.75
N ILE A 65 -6.62 -6.69 -0.01
CA ILE A 65 -7.63 -6.58 1.04
C ILE A 65 -7.15 -5.59 2.12
N PRO A 66 -7.91 -4.52 2.42
CA PRO A 66 -7.44 -3.49 3.35
C PRO A 66 -7.19 -4.01 4.76
N LEU A 67 -6.07 -3.59 5.37
CA LEU A 67 -5.86 -3.76 6.79
C LEU A 67 -6.71 -2.76 7.57
N LYS A 68 -7.43 -3.29 8.55
CA LYS A 68 -8.26 -2.48 9.46
C LYS A 68 -7.40 -1.60 10.39
N ARG A 69 -6.17 -2.02 10.71
CA ARG A 69 -5.28 -1.28 11.62
C ARG A 69 -4.33 -0.36 10.86
N PRO A 70 -4.09 0.87 11.35
CA PRO A 70 -2.97 1.67 10.89
C PRO A 70 -1.65 1.02 11.30
N VAL A 71 -0.58 1.33 10.58
CA VAL A 71 0.78 0.87 10.86
C VAL A 71 1.72 2.05 10.99
N THR A 72 2.83 1.87 11.68
CA THR A 72 3.95 2.83 11.72
C THR A 72 4.97 2.52 10.62
N PRO A 73 5.84 3.46 10.23
CA PRO A 73 6.90 3.22 9.24
C PRO A 73 7.91 2.18 9.73
N ASP A 74 8.15 2.08 11.03
CA ASP A 74 9.01 1.06 11.63
C ASP A 74 8.49 -0.37 11.35
N GLU A 75 7.16 -0.56 11.48
CA GLU A 75 6.49 -1.81 11.10
C GLU A 75 6.49 -2.07 9.57
N LEU A 76 6.86 -1.08 8.75
CA LEU A 76 6.94 -1.21 7.29
C LEU A 76 8.30 -1.75 6.84
N GLU A 77 9.38 -1.33 7.50
CA GLU A 77 10.75 -1.71 7.15
C GLU A 77 11.11 -3.13 7.63
N CYS A 78 10.30 -3.70 8.51
CA CYS A 78 10.51 -5.04 9.08
C CYS A 78 9.82 -6.19 8.29
N ASP A 79 9.07 -5.89 7.22
CA ASP A 79 8.39 -6.86 6.32
C ASP A 79 9.21 -7.16 5.06
#